data_AF-A0A103YEV0-F1
#
_entry.id   AF-A0A103YEV0-F1
#
_cell.length_a   1.000
_cell.length_b   1.000
_cell.length_c   1.000
_cell.angle_alpha   90.00
_cell.angle_beta   90.00
_cell.angle_gamma   90.00
#
_symmetry.space_group_name_H-M   'P 1'
#
loop_
_entity.id
_entity.type
_entity.pdbx_description
1 polymer ?
#
loop_
_entity_poly.entity_id
_entity_poly.type
_entity_poly.pdbx_seq_one_letter_code
_entity_poly.pdbx_strand_id
1 'polypeptide(L)'
;MGSVSLKIGDETARFKKPTICSSPTNILMLFSVITTNLFALYAFKYAQKPHNHHLLPHHHHHTHKTISLISEQVFFILKEIDSSQKKLSQIETHLLGFESIDLSTPTIPKELKSFLNRHQLPLGKDSKTGITEMVSSVGHSCVKSIDLLSEFMNYNINGVCPDDWNLSQKLILRGCEPLPRRRCLSRIHSLNSKKLNGHCFDLVKGYESRRFLKPRGKNDFLIDEVLALGGNGGIRIGFDIGGGCGTFAARMAEKNVTIVTTTSNMDAHSSEFIAARGLFPLYLSSDHRFPFYENVFDIVHAGDGFGIGDDALEKSKLEFLMFDVDRILRPGGLLWLDNFLCSNEENRRNLTHLIDVFGYKKHKWVVGEKVNGSGKFDVYLSAILQKPIRA
;
A
#
# COMPACT_ATOMS: atom_id res chain seq x y z
N MET A 1 7.96 -22.92 25.60
CA MET A 1 7.38 -22.59 26.94
C MET A 1 5.87 -22.54 26.78
N GLY A 2 5.14 -23.28 27.62
CA GLY A 2 3.80 -23.79 27.34
C GLY A 2 2.68 -22.75 27.26
N SER A 3 1.71 -23.00 26.37
CA SER A 3 0.43 -22.31 26.29
C SER A 3 -0.57 -22.96 27.25
N VAL A 4 -1.20 -22.17 28.10
CA VAL A 4 -2.33 -22.61 28.92
C VAL A 4 -3.60 -22.43 28.10
N SER A 5 -4.23 -23.55 27.76
CA SER A 5 -5.56 -23.62 27.16
C SER A 5 -6.61 -23.40 28.24
N LEU A 6 -7.42 -22.34 28.12
CA LEU A 6 -8.61 -22.17 28.94
C LEU A 6 -9.80 -22.85 28.24
N LYS A 7 -10.14 -24.04 28.72
CA LYS A 7 -11.41 -24.73 28.48
C LYS A 7 -12.52 -23.90 29.11
N ILE A 8 -13.47 -23.43 28.29
CA ILE A 8 -14.73 -22.86 28.75
C ILE A 8 -15.63 -24.04 29.14
N GLY A 9 -15.91 -24.17 30.43
CA GLY A 9 -16.88 -25.10 30.96
C GLY A 9 -18.28 -24.49 30.91
N ASP A 10 -19.21 -25.19 30.27
CA ASP A 10 -20.65 -25.00 30.40
C ASP A 10 -21.07 -25.35 31.82
N GLU A 11 -21.33 -24.37 32.70
CA GLU A 11 -22.31 -24.51 33.78
C GLU A 11 -22.91 -23.14 34.17
N THR A 12 -24.23 -23.13 34.26
CA THR A 12 -25.11 -22.02 34.62
C THR A 12 -24.91 -21.56 36.07
N ALA A 13 -24.42 -20.33 36.29
CA ALA A 13 -24.39 -19.71 37.62
C ALA A 13 -25.58 -18.76 37.82
N ARG A 14 -26.51 -19.16 38.70
CA ARG A 14 -27.65 -18.36 39.17
C ARG A 14 -27.20 -17.09 39.89
N PHE A 15 -27.78 -15.95 39.52
CA PHE A 15 -27.70 -14.70 40.27
C PHE A 15 -28.46 -14.82 41.61
N LYS A 16 -27.74 -14.71 42.74
CA LYS A 16 -28.34 -14.42 44.05
C LYS A 16 -28.70 -12.93 44.12
N LYS A 17 -29.90 -12.62 44.64
CA LYS A 17 -30.35 -11.26 44.95
C LYS A 17 -29.40 -10.58 45.96
N PRO A 18 -29.03 -9.30 45.77
CA PRO A 18 -28.22 -8.58 46.74
C PRO A 18 -29.07 -8.14 47.94
N THR A 19 -28.64 -8.52 49.14
CA THR A 19 -29.10 -7.98 50.42
C THR A 19 -28.43 -6.63 50.68
N ILE A 20 -29.25 -5.58 50.85
CA ILE A 20 -28.83 -4.23 51.23
C ILE A 20 -28.46 -4.27 52.72
N CYS A 21 -27.18 -4.28 53.04
CA CYS A 21 -26.69 -3.95 54.38
C CYS A 21 -25.48 -3.02 54.22
N SER A 22 -25.74 -1.74 54.50
CA SER A 22 -24.89 -0.58 54.25
C SER A 22 -23.78 -0.45 55.28
N SER A 23 -22.53 -0.54 54.84
CA SER A 23 -21.39 0.01 55.59
C SER A 23 -21.46 1.55 55.60
N PRO A 24 -20.93 2.23 56.64
CA PRO A 24 -20.86 3.70 56.70
C PRO A 24 -20.18 4.32 55.46
N THR A 25 -19.28 3.57 54.82
CA THR A 25 -18.57 3.96 53.60
C THR A 25 -19.47 4.05 52.37
N ASN A 26 -20.49 3.19 52.26
CA ASN A 26 -21.45 3.26 51.13
C ASN A 26 -22.40 4.46 51.27
N ILE A 27 -22.74 4.85 52.50
CA ILE A 27 -23.55 6.05 52.76
C ILE A 27 -22.75 7.31 52.42
N LEU A 28 -21.47 7.38 52.78
CA LEU A 28 -20.56 8.47 52.42
C LEU A 28 -20.36 8.60 50.91
N MET A 29 -20.17 7.48 50.21
CA MET A 29 -20.07 7.46 48.74
C MET A 29 -21.37 7.93 48.08
N LEU A 30 -22.53 7.48 48.57
CA LEU A 30 -23.82 7.92 48.08
C LEU A 30 -24.04 9.42 48.34
N PHE A 31 -23.65 9.93 49.51
CA PHE A 31 -23.75 11.34 49.84
C PHE A 31 -22.85 12.19 48.93
N SER A 32 -21.63 11.73 48.64
CA SER A 32 -20.70 12.38 47.69
C SER A 32 -21.28 12.44 46.27
N VAL A 33 -21.86 11.34 45.78
CA VAL A 33 -22.48 11.30 44.46
C VAL A 33 -23.73 12.18 44.40
N ILE A 34 -24.53 12.21 45.46
CA ILE A 34 -25.72 13.05 45.53
C ILE A 34 -25.34 14.54 45.59
N THR A 35 -24.34 14.93 46.38
CA THR A 35 -23.92 16.34 46.49
C THR A 35 -23.27 16.84 45.21
N THR A 36 -22.43 16.04 44.55
CA THR A 36 -21.83 16.41 43.25
C THR A 36 -22.89 16.55 42.16
N ASN A 37 -23.88 15.66 42.10
CA ASN A 37 -24.99 15.78 41.14
C ASN A 37 -25.94 16.96 41.46
N LEU A 38 -26.21 17.24 42.74
CA LEU A 38 -26.98 18.43 43.15
C LEU A 38 -26.25 19.72 42.80
N PHE A 39 -24.93 19.77 42.97
CA PHE A 39 -24.12 20.92 42.61
C PHE A 39 -24.09 21.14 41.10
N ALA A 40 -23.95 20.07 40.31
CA ALA A 40 -24.07 20.13 38.86
C ALA A 40 -25.46 20.62 38.44
N LEU A 41 -26.53 20.08 39.03
CA LEU A 41 -27.91 20.50 38.72
C LEU A 41 -28.19 21.95 39.13
N TYR A 42 -27.60 22.42 40.25
CA TYR A 42 -27.66 23.82 40.65
C TYR A 42 -26.92 24.72 39.65
N ALA A 43 -25.71 24.35 39.23
CA ALA A 43 -24.96 25.10 38.22
C ALA A 43 -25.71 25.17 36.87
N PHE A 44 -26.34 24.07 36.43
CA PHE A 44 -27.12 24.03 35.20
C PHE A 44 -28.48 24.74 35.31
N LYS A 45 -29.17 24.70 36.46
CA LYS A 45 -30.42 25.45 36.67
C LYS A 45 -30.20 26.94 36.90
N TYR A 46 -29.10 27.33 37.55
CA TYR A 46 -28.79 28.75 37.77
C TYR A 46 -28.32 29.44 36.47
N ALA A 47 -27.79 28.67 35.52
CA ALA A 47 -27.50 29.14 34.17
C ALA A 47 -28.76 29.41 33.31
N GLN A 48 -29.96 29.08 33.80
CA GLN A 48 -31.20 29.24 33.06
C GLN A 48 -32.34 29.69 33.98
N LYS A 49 -32.40 30.99 34.27
CA LYS A 49 -33.67 31.62 34.68
C LYS A 49 -34.02 32.78 33.73
N PRO A 50 -35.08 32.64 32.92
CA PRO A 50 -35.62 33.72 32.13
C PRO A 50 -36.51 34.57 33.03
N HIS A 51 -36.22 35.86 33.17
CA HIS A 51 -37.20 36.80 33.71
C HIS A 51 -37.72 37.67 32.58
N ASN A 52 -38.95 37.36 32.15
CA ASN A 52 -39.84 38.30 31.48
C ASN A 52 -40.17 39.43 32.47
N HIS A 53 -40.01 40.69 32.06
CA HIS A 53 -41.03 41.74 32.17
C HIS A 53 -40.60 43.03 31.42
N HIS A 54 -41.49 43.46 30.53
CA HIS A 54 -41.83 44.82 30.08
C HIS A 54 -40.76 45.85 29.67
N LEU A 55 -40.87 46.22 28.37
CA LEU A 55 -40.63 47.51 27.71
C LEU A 55 -39.92 48.66 28.47
N LEU A 56 -38.75 49.03 27.91
CA LEU A 56 -38.10 50.35 27.74
C LEU A 56 -37.56 51.11 28.97
N PRO A 57 -36.49 51.95 28.83
CA PRO A 57 -35.35 51.93 27.89
C PRO A 57 -33.98 51.97 28.63
N HIS A 58 -32.87 51.90 27.88
CA HIS A 58 -31.45 52.01 28.30
C HIS A 58 -30.70 50.72 28.68
N HIS A 59 -30.03 50.10 27.69
CA HIS A 59 -28.55 50.02 27.62
C HIS A 59 -28.13 49.10 26.46
N HIS A 60 -27.80 49.69 25.30
CA HIS A 60 -27.41 48.93 24.11
C HIS A 60 -25.92 48.53 24.06
N HIS A 61 -25.16 48.64 25.16
CA HIS A 61 -23.69 48.55 25.11
C HIS A 61 -23.07 47.23 25.61
N HIS A 62 -23.85 46.30 26.18
CA HIS A 62 -23.26 45.13 26.87
C HIS A 62 -23.30 43.80 26.08
N THR A 63 -24.23 43.60 25.14
CA THR A 63 -24.37 42.33 24.40
C THR A 63 -23.39 42.16 23.23
N HIS A 64 -22.93 43.26 22.62
CA HIS A 64 -21.88 43.21 21.59
C HIS A 64 -20.49 42.85 22.14
N LYS A 65 -20.22 43.22 23.40
CA LYS A 65 -18.93 42.91 24.05
C LYS A 65 -18.78 41.41 24.35
N THR A 66 -19.86 40.73 24.70
CA THR A 66 -19.80 39.30 25.06
C THR A 66 -19.59 38.40 23.84
N ILE A 67 -20.17 38.75 22.69
CA ILE A 67 -19.94 38.04 21.42
C ILE A 67 -18.55 38.37 20.86
N SER A 68 -18.07 39.62 21.00
CA SER A 68 -16.70 39.97 20.59
C SER A 68 -15.65 39.27 21.45
N LEU A 69 -15.88 39.13 22.76
CA LEU A 69 -14.99 38.42 23.69
C LEU A 69 -14.91 36.92 23.41
N ILE A 70 -16.03 36.27 23.08
CA ILE A 70 -16.02 34.85 22.68
C ILE A 70 -15.28 34.67 21.34
N SER A 71 -15.49 35.57 20.38
CA SER A 71 -14.77 35.54 19.11
C SER A 71 -13.26 35.78 19.28
N GLU A 72 -12.85 36.68 20.18
CA GLU A 72 -11.44 36.89 20.53
C GLU A 72 -10.84 35.66 21.21
N GLN A 73 -11.54 35.07 22.18
CA GLN A 73 -11.06 33.87 22.88
C GLN A 73 -10.90 32.69 21.92
N VAL A 74 -11.85 32.46 21.01
CA VAL A 74 -11.74 31.41 19.98
C VAL A 74 -10.56 31.72 19.04
N PHE A 75 -10.36 32.98 18.67
CA PHE A 75 -9.21 33.39 17.86
C PHE A 75 -7.87 33.14 18.57
N PHE A 76 -7.77 33.45 19.86
CA PHE A 76 -6.58 33.17 20.67
C PHE A 76 -6.33 31.67 20.80
N ILE A 77 -7.37 30.86 21.02
CA ILE A 77 -7.24 29.39 21.07
C ILE A 77 -6.76 28.85 19.73
N LEU A 78 -7.33 29.29 18.61
CA LEU A 78 -6.89 28.87 17.28
C LEU A 78 -5.44 29.28 16.99
N LYS A 79 -5.03 30.48 17.44
CA LYS A 79 -3.66 30.96 17.31
C LYS A 79 -2.68 30.16 18.19
N GLU A 80 -3.09 29.79 19.40
CA GLU A 80 -2.32 28.92 20.29
C GLU A 80 -2.16 27.52 19.68
N ILE A 81 -3.24 26.96 19.12
CA ILE A 81 -3.22 25.67 18.41
C ILE A 81 -2.27 25.72 17.21
N ASP A 82 -2.36 26.75 16.36
CA ASP A 82 -1.47 26.94 15.20
C ASP A 82 0.00 27.08 15.63
N SER A 83 0.25 27.83 16.71
CA SER A 83 1.58 27.98 17.31
C SER A 83 2.13 26.65 17.85
N SER A 84 1.32 25.90 18.59
CA SER A 84 1.68 24.59 19.11
C SER A 84 1.93 23.58 18.00
N GLN A 85 1.13 23.59 16.92
CA GLN A 85 1.33 22.75 15.75
C GLN A 85 2.64 23.10 15.02
N LYS A 86 2.94 24.39 14.82
CA LYS A 86 4.23 24.84 14.25
C LYS A 86 5.42 24.45 15.10
N LYS A 87 5.29 24.52 16.43
CA LYS A 87 6.35 24.12 17.35
C LYS A 87 6.56 22.61 17.32
N LEU A 88 5.47 21.84 17.22
CA LEU A 88 5.54 20.38 17.06
C LEU A 88 6.19 19.99 15.73
N SER A 89 5.85 20.65 14.62
CA SER A 89 6.47 20.39 13.32
C SER A 89 7.95 20.75 13.33
N GLN A 90 8.35 21.84 14.00
CA GLN A 90 9.76 22.21 14.18
C GLN A 90 10.54 21.17 14.99
N ILE A 91 9.95 20.67 16.07
CA ILE A 91 10.54 19.61 16.90
C ILE A 91 10.64 18.30 16.09
N GLU A 92 9.61 17.95 15.33
CA GLU A 92 9.58 16.78 14.46
C GLU A 92 10.64 16.88 13.35
N THR A 93 10.81 18.04 12.72
CA THR A 93 11.90 18.27 11.75
C THR A 93 13.28 18.17 12.39
N HIS A 94 13.45 18.63 13.63
CA HIS A 94 14.72 18.55 14.33
C HIS A 94 15.04 17.11 14.78
N LEU A 95 14.02 16.33 15.17
CA LEU A 95 14.18 14.95 15.62
C LEU A 95 14.34 13.96 14.47
N LEU A 96 13.64 14.18 13.35
CA LEU A 96 13.67 13.28 12.19
C LEU A 96 14.72 13.69 11.15
N GLY A 97 15.14 14.96 11.12
CA GLY A 97 16.18 15.45 10.20
C GLY A 97 15.75 15.51 8.72
N PHE A 98 14.44 15.46 8.44
CA PHE A 98 13.90 15.36 7.09
C PHE A 98 13.05 16.61 6.74
N GLU A 99 13.35 17.23 5.60
CA GLU A 99 12.52 18.28 4.98
C GLU A 99 11.16 17.72 4.48
N SER A 100 10.07 18.45 4.68
CA SER A 100 8.74 18.10 4.15
C SER A 100 8.33 19.05 3.04
N ILE A 101 7.48 18.60 2.13
CA ILE A 101 6.96 19.44 1.04
C ILE A 101 5.99 20.47 1.63
N ASP A 102 6.29 21.75 1.47
CA ASP A 102 5.41 22.83 1.91
C ASP A 102 4.22 23.02 0.95
N LEU A 103 3.06 22.46 1.34
CA LEU A 103 1.79 22.51 0.62
C LEU A 103 1.14 23.91 0.58
N SER A 104 1.72 24.90 1.25
CA SER A 104 1.25 26.29 1.23
C SER A 104 1.80 27.10 0.05
N THR A 105 2.82 26.58 -0.63
CA THR A 105 3.40 27.24 -1.81
C THR A 105 2.41 27.30 -2.98
N PRO A 106 2.22 28.47 -3.62
CA PRO A 106 1.23 28.66 -4.69
C PRO A 106 1.60 27.96 -6.00
N THR A 107 2.83 27.49 -6.14
CA THR A 107 3.36 26.79 -7.33
C THR A 107 2.97 25.30 -7.37
N ILE A 108 2.44 24.74 -6.27
CA ILE A 108 2.06 23.32 -6.20
C ILE A 108 0.71 23.09 -6.91
N PRO A 109 0.62 22.14 -7.85
CA PRO A 109 -0.63 21.78 -8.50
C PRO A 109 -1.70 21.29 -7.52
N LYS A 110 -2.97 21.58 -7.82
CA LYS A 110 -4.12 21.17 -7.00
C LYS A 110 -4.16 19.65 -6.78
N GLU A 111 -3.80 18.86 -7.79
CA GLU A 111 -3.78 17.40 -7.68
C GLU A 111 -2.68 16.91 -6.72
N LEU A 112 -1.49 17.50 -6.75
CA LEU A 112 -0.41 17.14 -5.82
C LEU A 112 -0.80 17.48 -4.39
N LYS A 113 -1.40 18.67 -4.17
CA LYS A 113 -1.92 19.07 -2.87
C LYS A 113 -3.02 18.13 -2.38
N SER A 114 -3.96 17.77 -3.24
CA SER A 114 -5.01 16.81 -2.90
C SER A 114 -4.43 15.45 -2.54
N PHE A 115 -3.43 14.96 -3.29
CA PHE A 115 -2.82 13.65 -3.06
C PHE A 115 -2.09 13.56 -1.69
N LEU A 116 -1.34 14.59 -1.34
CA LEU A 116 -0.54 14.65 -0.10
C LEU A 116 -1.36 15.01 1.14
N ASN A 117 -2.60 15.49 0.97
CA ASN A 117 -3.48 15.74 2.10
C ASN A 117 -3.92 14.45 2.80
N ARG A 118 -4.37 14.61 4.05
CA ARG A 118 -4.95 13.50 4.83
C ARG A 118 -6.30 13.10 4.25
N HIS A 119 -6.50 11.80 4.08
CA HIS A 119 -7.75 11.22 3.60
C HIS A 119 -8.34 10.31 4.66
N GLN A 120 -9.63 10.43 4.92
CA GLN A 120 -10.34 9.54 5.84
C GLN A 120 -10.29 8.09 5.33
N LEU A 121 -10.09 7.15 6.23
CA LEU A 121 -10.10 5.73 5.89
C LEU A 121 -11.49 5.31 5.40
N PRO A 122 -11.61 4.60 4.26
CA PRO A 122 -12.91 4.20 3.71
C PRO A 122 -13.76 3.36 4.65
N LEU A 123 -13.12 2.58 5.54
CA LEU A 123 -13.76 1.69 6.50
C LEU A 123 -13.83 2.28 7.92
N GLY A 124 -13.51 3.56 8.08
CA GLY A 124 -13.42 4.21 9.39
C GLY A 124 -12.16 3.83 10.17
N LYS A 125 -12.23 3.92 11.49
CA LYS A 125 -11.09 3.76 12.39
C LYS A 125 -10.55 2.32 12.35
N ASP A 126 -9.25 2.17 12.10
CA ASP A 126 -8.58 0.87 12.17
C ASP A 126 -8.56 0.36 13.62
N SER A 127 -8.99 -0.88 13.83
CA SER A 127 -9.14 -1.46 15.18
C SER A 127 -7.81 -1.75 15.88
N LYS A 128 -6.72 -1.90 15.13
CA LYS A 128 -5.40 -2.26 15.67
C LYS A 128 -4.56 -1.03 16.00
N THR A 129 -4.51 -0.06 15.09
CA THR A 129 -3.68 1.14 15.18
C THR A 129 -4.45 2.35 15.67
N GLY A 130 -5.78 2.33 15.59
CA GLY A 130 -6.63 3.47 15.93
C GLY A 130 -6.57 4.63 14.94
N ILE A 131 -5.86 4.46 13.82
CA ILE A 131 -5.73 5.47 12.77
C ILE A 131 -7.10 5.68 12.09
N THR A 132 -7.45 6.94 11.83
CA THR A 132 -8.70 7.33 11.15
C THR A 132 -8.45 7.92 9.77
N GLU A 133 -7.24 8.40 9.51
CA GLU A 133 -6.84 9.06 8.27
C GLU A 133 -5.55 8.44 7.73
N MET A 134 -5.47 8.25 6.42
CA MET A 134 -4.23 7.91 5.74
C MET A 134 -3.63 9.13 5.05
N VAL A 135 -2.30 9.12 4.92
CA VAL A 135 -1.56 10.12 4.15
C VAL A 135 -0.86 9.39 3.02
N SER A 136 -1.02 9.88 1.79
CA SER A 136 -0.24 9.34 0.68
C SER A 136 1.21 9.81 0.83
N SER A 137 2.16 8.89 0.75
CA SER A 137 3.58 9.19 0.85
C SER A 137 4.20 9.44 -0.53
N VAL A 138 5.13 10.38 -0.60
CA VAL A 138 6.14 10.46 -1.66
C VAL A 138 7.51 10.22 -1.07
N GLY A 139 8.43 9.66 -1.86
CA GLY A 139 9.80 9.45 -1.40
C GLY A 139 10.43 10.75 -0.90
N HIS A 140 11.15 10.69 0.22
CA HIS A 140 11.69 11.89 0.87
C HIS A 140 12.66 12.66 -0.04
N SER A 141 13.47 11.96 -0.82
CA SER A 141 14.36 12.54 -1.84
C SER A 141 13.60 13.37 -2.90
N CYS A 142 12.30 13.13 -3.06
CA CYS A 142 11.48 13.85 -4.03
C CYS A 142 11.28 15.33 -3.70
N VAL A 143 11.48 15.73 -2.44
CA VAL A 143 11.45 17.15 -2.04
C VAL A 143 12.41 17.97 -2.90
N LYS A 144 13.57 17.41 -3.26
CA LYS A 144 14.59 18.05 -4.11
C LYS A 144 14.20 18.12 -5.60
N SER A 145 13.10 17.46 -5.98
CA SER A 145 12.59 17.40 -7.36
C SER A 145 11.15 17.89 -7.45
N ILE A 146 10.76 18.82 -6.56
CA ILE A 146 9.39 19.33 -6.48
C ILE A 146 8.92 19.98 -7.79
N ASP A 147 9.82 20.59 -8.56
CA ASP A 147 9.47 21.19 -9.86
C ASP A 147 9.04 20.12 -10.87
N LEU A 148 9.81 19.04 -10.98
CA LEU A 148 9.48 17.90 -11.83
C LEU A 148 8.21 17.19 -11.34
N LEU A 149 8.03 17.08 -10.02
CA LEU A 149 6.83 16.47 -9.44
C LEU A 149 5.59 17.32 -9.72
N SER A 150 5.75 18.64 -9.68
CA SER A 150 4.69 19.59 -10.00
C SER A 150 4.33 19.54 -11.48
N GLU A 151 5.32 19.44 -12.37
CA GLU A 151 5.09 19.18 -13.79
C GLU A 151 4.35 17.85 -14.00
N PHE A 152 4.77 16.79 -13.31
CA PHE A 152 4.14 15.48 -13.38
C PHE A 152 2.70 15.50 -12.84
N MET A 153 2.40 16.31 -11.84
CA MET A 153 1.04 16.40 -11.29
C MET A 153 0.17 17.46 -11.96
N ASN A 154 0.65 18.07 -13.04
CA ASN A 154 -0.10 19.01 -13.84
C ASN A 154 -0.83 18.30 -14.99
N TYR A 155 -2.05 17.84 -14.72
CA TYR A 155 -2.90 17.16 -15.70
C TYR A 155 -4.38 17.49 -15.48
N ASN A 156 -5.21 17.20 -16.49
CA ASN A 156 -6.65 17.35 -16.38
C ASN A 156 -7.29 16.08 -15.78
N ILE A 157 -8.04 16.24 -14.68
CA ILE A 157 -8.82 15.16 -14.06
C ILE A 157 -9.80 14.58 -15.09
N ASN A 158 -9.90 13.26 -15.19
CA ASN A 158 -10.70 12.53 -16.17
C ASN A 158 -10.38 12.86 -17.65
N GLY A 159 -9.39 13.72 -17.90
CA GLY A 159 -8.86 13.97 -19.23
C GLY A 159 -7.86 12.90 -19.64
N VAL A 160 -7.27 13.07 -20.81
CA VAL A 160 -6.22 12.18 -21.31
C VAL A 160 -4.91 12.45 -20.56
N CYS A 161 -4.25 11.39 -20.08
CA CYS A 161 -2.93 11.54 -19.46
C CYS A 161 -1.90 12.12 -20.45
N PRO A 162 -1.03 13.05 -20.00
CA PRO A 162 0.14 13.46 -20.77
C PRO A 162 1.03 12.25 -21.10
N ASP A 163 1.70 12.30 -22.24
CA ASP A 163 2.71 11.30 -22.61
C ASP A 163 4.08 11.77 -22.12
N ASP A 164 4.38 11.48 -20.86
CA ASP A 164 5.54 11.99 -20.13
C ASP A 164 6.27 10.87 -19.37
N TRP A 165 6.45 9.72 -20.06
CA TRP A 165 7.21 8.58 -19.54
C TRP A 165 8.62 8.97 -19.09
N ASN A 166 9.30 9.86 -19.84
CA ASN A 166 10.65 10.34 -19.51
C ASN A 166 10.66 11.16 -18.20
N LEU A 167 9.63 11.97 -17.96
CA LEU A 167 9.49 12.72 -16.71
C LEU A 167 9.28 11.77 -15.53
N SER A 168 8.43 10.76 -15.73
CA SER A 168 8.17 9.69 -14.76
C SER A 168 9.46 8.96 -14.38
N GLN A 169 10.27 8.59 -15.39
CA GLN A 169 11.55 7.92 -15.18
C GLN A 169 12.55 8.81 -14.43
N LYS A 170 12.66 10.10 -14.79
CA LYS A 170 13.52 11.06 -14.07
C LYS A 170 13.15 11.19 -12.59
N LEU A 171 11.86 11.22 -12.28
CA LEU A 171 11.36 11.28 -10.91
C LEU A 171 11.75 10.01 -10.12
N ILE A 172 11.54 8.83 -10.71
CA ILE A 172 11.92 7.55 -10.07
C ILE A 172 13.43 7.49 -9.82
N LEU A 173 14.25 7.84 -10.81
CA LEU A 173 15.71 7.88 -10.66
C LEU A 173 16.20 8.88 -9.59
N ARG A 174 15.36 9.85 -9.21
CA ARG A 174 15.62 10.79 -8.11
C ARG A 174 14.98 10.38 -6.78
N GLY A 175 14.42 9.16 -6.70
CA GLY A 175 13.83 8.62 -5.48
C GLY A 175 12.43 9.16 -5.16
N CYS A 176 11.65 9.53 -6.17
CA CYS A 176 10.25 9.95 -6.01
C CYS A 176 9.23 8.82 -6.01
N GLU A 177 9.67 7.57 -6.02
CA GLU A 177 8.77 6.42 -6.02
C GLU A 177 8.20 6.09 -4.62
N PRO A 178 6.97 5.53 -4.55
CA PRO A 178 6.05 5.34 -5.66
C PRO A 178 5.52 6.69 -6.18
N LEU A 179 5.40 6.83 -7.51
CA LEU A 179 4.88 8.07 -8.09
C LEU A 179 3.41 8.27 -7.69
N PRO A 180 2.97 9.52 -7.45
CA PRO A 180 1.58 9.79 -7.12
C PRO A 180 0.62 9.27 -8.19
N ARG A 181 -0.47 8.66 -7.74
CA ARG A 181 -1.52 8.18 -8.64
C ARG A 181 -2.16 9.36 -9.35
N ARG A 182 -2.21 9.29 -10.69
CA ARG A 182 -2.98 10.24 -11.50
C ARG A 182 -4.43 9.79 -11.68
N ARG A 183 -5.35 10.75 -11.75
CA ARG A 183 -6.78 10.56 -12.05
C ARG A 183 -7.14 10.90 -13.51
N CYS A 184 -6.16 10.83 -14.40
CA CYS A 184 -6.36 10.93 -15.84
C CYS A 184 -6.60 9.54 -16.44
N LEU A 185 -7.15 9.51 -17.66
CA LEU A 185 -7.39 8.30 -18.43
C LEU A 185 -6.20 8.02 -19.33
N SER A 186 -5.72 6.78 -19.28
CA SER A 186 -4.67 6.31 -20.17
C SER A 186 -5.11 6.44 -21.63
N ARG A 187 -4.18 6.84 -22.52
CA ARG A 187 -4.43 6.83 -23.96
C ARG A 187 -4.55 5.38 -24.40
N ILE A 188 -5.71 5.02 -24.93
CA ILE A 188 -5.81 3.89 -25.86
C ILE A 188 -5.18 4.38 -27.16
N HIS A 189 -3.86 4.45 -27.22
CA HIS A 189 -3.21 4.56 -28.52
C HIS A 189 -3.67 3.34 -29.31
N SER A 190 -4.22 3.56 -30.51
CA SER A 190 -4.17 2.54 -31.56
C SER A 190 -2.72 2.13 -31.63
N LEU A 191 -2.39 0.97 -31.04
CA LEU A 191 -1.07 0.38 -31.01
C LEU A 191 -0.66 0.27 -32.47
N ASN A 192 0.07 1.27 -32.97
CA ASN A 192 0.69 1.20 -34.27
C ASN A 192 1.78 0.15 -34.10
N SER A 193 1.39 -1.10 -34.38
CA SER A 193 2.18 -2.34 -34.33
C SER A 193 3.52 -2.24 -35.09
N LYS A 194 3.70 -1.18 -35.87
CA LYS A 194 4.88 -0.91 -36.68
C LYS A 194 6.05 -0.25 -35.93
N LYS A 195 5.84 0.32 -34.74
CA LYS A 195 6.92 1.02 -34.00
C LYS A 195 7.40 0.33 -32.73
N LEU A 196 6.63 -0.62 -32.19
CA LEU A 196 7.09 -1.50 -31.11
C LEU A 196 7.46 -2.85 -31.70
N ASN A 197 8.75 -3.10 -31.90
CA ASN A 197 9.26 -4.46 -32.06
C ASN A 197 8.96 -5.23 -30.76
N GLY A 198 7.80 -5.89 -30.67
CA GLY A 198 7.40 -6.55 -29.45
C GLY A 198 6.32 -7.58 -29.67
N HIS A 199 6.70 -8.86 -29.66
CA HIS A 199 5.82 -10.04 -29.69
C HIS A 199 4.74 -10.08 -28.58
N CYS A 200 4.73 -9.08 -27.69
CA CYS A 200 3.94 -8.96 -26.48
C CYS A 200 2.51 -8.42 -26.73
N PHE A 201 2.27 -7.68 -27.82
CA PHE A 201 0.98 -7.05 -28.12
C PHE A 201 0.05 -7.88 -29.04
N ASP A 202 0.52 -8.99 -29.61
CA ASP A 202 -0.33 -9.92 -30.36
C ASP A 202 -1.02 -10.90 -29.42
N LEU A 203 -2.13 -10.44 -28.83
CA LEU A 203 -2.94 -11.24 -27.90
C LEU A 203 -3.84 -12.29 -28.59
N VAL A 204 -3.96 -12.23 -29.92
CA VAL A 204 -4.91 -13.07 -30.67
C VAL A 204 -4.23 -14.27 -31.31
N LYS A 205 -3.08 -14.06 -31.95
CA LYS A 205 -2.31 -15.10 -32.64
C LYS A 205 -0.91 -15.30 -32.07
N GLY A 206 -0.47 -14.41 -31.18
CA GLY A 206 0.89 -14.39 -30.66
C GLY A 206 1.15 -15.36 -29.52
N TYR A 207 2.41 -15.39 -29.10
CA TYR A 207 2.96 -16.23 -28.03
C TYR A 207 2.20 -16.10 -26.70
N GLU A 208 1.72 -14.89 -26.38
CA GLU A 208 1.01 -14.56 -25.14
C GLU A 208 -0.39 -15.21 -25.06
N SER A 209 -1.04 -15.46 -26.20
CA SER A 209 -2.40 -16.02 -26.27
C SER A 209 -2.52 -17.46 -25.74
N ARG A 210 -1.41 -18.20 -25.64
CA ARG A 210 -1.38 -19.60 -25.17
C ARG A 210 -0.58 -19.79 -23.88
N ARG A 211 0.11 -18.73 -23.42
CA ARG A 211 0.95 -18.78 -22.21
C ARG A 211 0.11 -19.15 -20.99
N PHE A 212 0.65 -20.03 -20.14
CA PHE A 212 0.04 -20.58 -18.92
C PHE A 212 -1.20 -21.48 -19.09
N LEU A 213 -1.71 -21.66 -20.33
CA LEU A 213 -2.84 -22.56 -20.62
C LEU A 213 -2.39 -23.92 -21.14
N LYS A 214 -1.33 -23.96 -21.95
CA LYS A 214 -0.79 -25.19 -22.54
C LYS A 214 0.72 -25.22 -22.32
N PRO A 215 1.27 -26.34 -21.84
CA PRO A 215 2.71 -26.46 -21.68
C PRO A 215 3.35 -26.54 -23.07
N ARG A 216 4.40 -25.76 -23.31
CA ARG A 216 5.19 -25.85 -24.55
C ARG A 216 6.53 -26.53 -24.30
N GLY A 217 7.07 -26.35 -23.10
CA GLY A 217 8.23 -27.08 -22.61
C GLY A 217 7.99 -27.68 -21.22
N LYS A 218 8.97 -28.45 -20.74
CA LYS A 218 8.97 -29.03 -19.39
C LYS A 218 9.01 -27.95 -18.29
N ASN A 219 9.49 -26.76 -18.63
CA ASN A 219 9.64 -25.62 -17.72
C ASN A 219 8.35 -24.81 -17.56
N ASP A 220 7.35 -25.00 -18.43
CA ASP A 220 6.13 -24.19 -18.41
C ASP A 220 5.12 -24.77 -17.40
N PHE A 221 4.92 -24.06 -16.29
CA PHE A 221 3.87 -24.40 -15.33
C PHE A 221 2.54 -23.73 -15.69
N LEU A 222 1.45 -24.48 -15.51
CA LEU A 222 0.10 -24.00 -15.80
C LEU A 222 -0.51 -23.33 -14.57
N ILE A 223 -1.35 -22.32 -14.81
CA ILE A 223 -2.02 -21.61 -13.71
C ILE A 223 -2.87 -22.54 -12.86
N ASP A 224 -3.65 -23.43 -13.48
CA ASP A 224 -4.49 -24.37 -12.74
C ASP A 224 -3.67 -25.31 -11.86
N GLU A 225 -2.47 -25.71 -12.29
CA GLU A 225 -1.56 -26.53 -11.49
C GLU A 225 -0.98 -25.76 -10.30
N VAL A 226 -0.64 -24.48 -10.49
CA VAL A 226 -0.08 -23.65 -9.41
C VAL A 226 -1.16 -23.26 -8.41
N LEU A 227 -2.37 -22.92 -8.88
CA LEU A 227 -3.51 -22.63 -8.01
C LEU A 227 -3.89 -23.82 -7.14
N ALA A 228 -3.77 -25.05 -7.65
CA ALA A 228 -4.01 -26.28 -6.89
C ALA A 228 -3.00 -26.51 -5.74
N LEU A 229 -1.82 -25.89 -5.80
CA LEU A 229 -0.83 -25.90 -4.71
C LEU A 229 -1.13 -24.84 -3.63
N GLY A 230 -2.02 -23.90 -3.92
CA GLY A 230 -2.54 -22.96 -2.93
C GLY A 230 -3.32 -23.74 -1.88
N GLY A 231 -2.82 -23.76 -0.64
CA GLY A 231 -3.43 -24.53 0.46
C GLY A 231 -4.87 -24.10 0.79
N ASN A 232 -5.43 -24.59 1.89
CA ASN A 232 -6.86 -24.46 2.23
C ASN A 232 -7.49 -23.04 2.17
N GLY A 233 -6.70 -21.96 2.16
CA GLY A 233 -7.19 -20.58 2.01
C GLY A 233 -7.26 -20.05 0.57
N GLY A 234 -6.79 -20.82 -0.42
CA GLY A 234 -6.70 -20.41 -1.82
C GLY A 234 -5.72 -19.26 -2.07
N ILE A 235 -5.54 -18.91 -3.34
CA ILE A 235 -4.76 -17.76 -3.80
C ILE A 235 -5.75 -16.70 -4.27
N ARG A 236 -5.69 -15.48 -3.73
CA ARG A 236 -6.64 -14.40 -4.04
C ARG A 236 -5.97 -13.11 -4.49
N ILE A 237 -4.79 -12.83 -3.93
CA ILE A 237 -3.99 -11.68 -4.30
C ILE A 237 -2.55 -12.08 -4.58
N GLY A 238 -1.97 -11.53 -5.64
CA GLY A 238 -0.59 -11.79 -6.00
C GLY A 238 0.15 -10.59 -6.56
N PHE A 239 1.45 -10.76 -6.68
CA PHE A 239 2.36 -9.76 -7.20
C PHE A 239 3.20 -10.35 -8.33
N ASP A 240 3.31 -9.64 -9.44
CA ASP A 240 3.95 -10.10 -10.66
C ASP A 240 5.14 -9.21 -11.01
N ILE A 241 6.34 -9.76 -10.84
CA ILE A 241 7.62 -9.11 -11.02
C ILE A 241 8.07 -9.36 -12.46
N GLY A 242 8.18 -8.29 -13.25
CA GLY A 242 8.57 -8.38 -14.65
C GLY A 242 7.47 -8.91 -15.56
N GLY A 243 6.21 -8.55 -15.28
CA GLY A 243 5.04 -9.11 -15.95
C GLY A 243 4.86 -8.74 -17.43
N GLY A 244 5.74 -7.92 -18.00
CA GLY A 244 5.74 -7.53 -19.41
C GLY A 244 4.42 -6.89 -19.82
N CYS A 245 3.61 -7.62 -20.60
CA CYS A 245 2.27 -7.18 -21.05
C CYS A 245 1.12 -7.53 -20.10
N GLY A 246 1.41 -8.07 -18.91
CA GLY A 246 0.41 -8.44 -17.91
C GLY A 246 -0.38 -9.69 -18.27
N THR A 247 0.19 -10.60 -19.07
CA THR A 247 -0.49 -11.86 -19.44
C THR A 247 -0.74 -12.74 -18.24
N PHE A 248 0.23 -12.86 -17.32
CA PHE A 248 0.04 -13.61 -16.07
C PHE A 248 -1.13 -13.04 -15.27
N ALA A 249 -1.14 -11.71 -15.05
CA ALA A 249 -2.24 -11.02 -14.38
C ALA A 249 -3.60 -11.25 -15.04
N ALA A 250 -3.67 -11.19 -16.37
CA ALA A 250 -4.91 -11.44 -17.11
C ALA A 250 -5.47 -12.85 -16.86
N ARG A 251 -4.60 -13.87 -16.90
CA ARG A 251 -4.99 -15.26 -16.68
C ARG A 251 -5.40 -15.55 -15.25
N MET A 252 -4.71 -14.93 -14.30
CA MET A 252 -5.06 -15.03 -12.88
C MET A 252 -6.41 -14.34 -12.61
N ALA A 253 -6.71 -13.23 -13.29
CA ALA A 253 -8.00 -12.55 -13.20
C ALA A 253 -9.16 -13.42 -13.73
N GLU A 254 -8.96 -14.20 -14.80
CA GLU A 254 -9.94 -15.20 -15.28
C GLU A 254 -10.29 -16.26 -14.20
N LYS A 255 -9.40 -16.45 -13.21
CA LYS A 255 -9.56 -17.36 -12.07
C LYS A 255 -9.92 -16.62 -10.76
N ASN A 256 -10.39 -15.37 -10.86
CA ASN A 256 -10.74 -14.49 -9.73
C ASN A 256 -9.56 -14.17 -8.79
N VAL A 257 -8.33 -14.17 -9.30
CA VAL A 257 -7.14 -13.76 -8.55
C VAL A 257 -6.68 -12.38 -9.02
N THR A 258 -6.56 -11.45 -8.08
CA THR A 258 -6.08 -10.10 -8.38
C THR A 258 -4.57 -10.05 -8.34
N ILE A 259 -3.94 -9.62 -9.43
CA ILE A 259 -2.49 -9.49 -9.53
C ILE A 259 -2.11 -8.02 -9.72
N VAL A 260 -1.16 -7.55 -8.92
CA VAL A 260 -0.47 -6.28 -9.15
C VAL A 260 0.81 -6.57 -9.92
N THR A 261 0.97 -5.98 -11.11
CA THR A 261 2.08 -6.27 -12.02
C THR A 261 3.07 -5.11 -12.07
N THR A 262 4.35 -5.39 -11.84
CA THR A 262 5.40 -4.39 -12.06
C THR A 262 5.60 -4.14 -13.54
N THR A 263 5.81 -2.88 -13.89
CA THR A 263 6.01 -2.44 -15.26
C THR A 263 7.27 -1.60 -15.37
N SER A 264 7.94 -1.69 -16.52
CA SER A 264 8.95 -0.73 -16.96
C SER A 264 8.46 -0.10 -18.26
N ASN A 265 8.35 1.22 -18.29
CA ASN A 265 7.92 1.98 -19.47
C ASN A 265 9.14 2.42 -20.32
N MET A 266 10.14 1.53 -20.51
CA MET A 266 11.31 1.81 -21.36
C MET A 266 10.89 1.62 -22.83
N ASP A 267 10.66 2.71 -23.55
CA ASP A 267 10.26 2.75 -24.97
C ASP A 267 8.93 2.05 -25.34
N ALA A 268 8.20 1.54 -24.34
CA ALA A 268 6.88 0.91 -24.50
C ALA A 268 5.93 1.31 -23.36
N HIS A 269 4.68 1.66 -23.71
CA HIS A 269 3.63 2.02 -22.76
C HIS A 269 2.99 0.78 -22.09
N SER A 270 3.81 -0.03 -21.41
CA SER A 270 3.39 -1.30 -20.80
C SER A 270 2.36 -1.09 -19.70
N SER A 271 2.52 -0.04 -18.89
CA SER A 271 1.59 0.31 -17.81
C SER A 271 0.21 0.65 -18.35
N GLU A 272 0.14 1.49 -19.37
CA GLU A 272 -1.07 1.90 -20.08
C GLU A 272 -1.78 0.71 -20.71
N PHE A 273 -1.00 -0.17 -21.35
CA PHE A 273 -1.55 -1.38 -21.96
C PHE A 273 -2.17 -2.33 -20.93
N ILE A 274 -1.49 -2.56 -19.81
CA ILE A 274 -1.99 -3.40 -18.70
C ILE A 274 -3.25 -2.77 -18.09
N ALA A 275 -3.24 -1.45 -17.84
CA ALA A 275 -4.43 -0.74 -17.34
C ALA A 275 -5.62 -0.81 -18.30
N ALA A 276 -5.39 -0.68 -19.61
CA ALA A 276 -6.43 -0.78 -20.64
C ALA A 276 -7.07 -2.18 -20.70
N ARG A 277 -6.36 -3.22 -20.24
CA ARG A 277 -6.89 -4.58 -20.07
C ARG A 277 -7.71 -4.76 -18.78
N GLY A 278 -7.86 -3.71 -17.97
CA GLY A 278 -8.54 -3.77 -16.67
C GLY A 278 -7.70 -4.39 -15.55
N LEU A 279 -6.37 -4.41 -15.71
CA LEU A 279 -5.43 -5.00 -14.74
C LEU A 279 -4.72 -3.89 -13.95
N PHE A 280 -3.93 -4.27 -12.94
CA PHE A 280 -3.28 -3.35 -12.00
C PHE A 280 -1.78 -3.20 -12.27
N PRO A 281 -1.34 -2.22 -13.09
CA PRO A 281 0.08 -1.92 -13.25
C PRO A 281 0.62 -1.15 -12.04
N LEU A 282 1.87 -1.43 -11.68
CA LEU A 282 2.67 -0.67 -10.74
C LEU A 282 4.00 -0.32 -11.41
N TYR A 283 4.20 0.96 -11.71
CA TYR A 283 5.46 1.43 -12.26
C TYR A 283 6.50 1.50 -11.14
N LEU A 284 7.51 0.63 -11.20
CA LEU A 284 8.54 0.47 -10.17
C LEU A 284 9.90 0.21 -10.83
N SER A 285 10.95 0.80 -10.30
CA SER A 285 12.32 0.48 -10.71
C SER A 285 12.78 -0.85 -10.09
N SER A 286 13.69 -1.57 -10.78
CA SER A 286 14.21 -2.86 -10.34
C SER A 286 15.09 -2.79 -9.09
N ASP A 287 15.68 -1.64 -8.80
CA ASP A 287 16.66 -1.46 -7.73
C ASP A 287 16.03 -1.01 -6.39
N HIS A 288 14.70 -0.98 -6.32
CA HIS A 288 13.97 -0.42 -5.21
C HIS A 288 13.12 -1.45 -4.46
N ARG A 289 12.89 -1.16 -3.18
CA ARG A 289 12.07 -1.98 -2.30
C ARG A 289 10.60 -1.86 -2.70
N PHE A 290 9.89 -2.98 -2.74
CA PHE A 290 8.48 -3.07 -3.04
C PHE A 290 7.64 -2.25 -2.03
N PRO A 291 6.71 -1.41 -2.51
CA PRO A 291 5.93 -0.48 -1.68
C PRO A 291 4.74 -1.17 -0.98
N PHE A 292 4.94 -2.40 -0.52
CA PHE A 292 3.93 -3.18 0.20
C PHE A 292 4.41 -3.48 1.61
N TYR A 293 3.47 -3.70 2.53
CA TYR A 293 3.77 -4.21 3.85
C TYR A 293 4.19 -5.68 3.81
N GLU A 294 4.58 -6.20 4.97
CA GLU A 294 4.88 -7.62 5.12
C GLU A 294 3.62 -8.50 4.98
N ASN A 295 3.79 -9.71 4.45
CA ASN A 295 2.76 -10.76 4.38
C ASN A 295 1.47 -10.36 3.64
N VAL A 296 1.58 -9.53 2.60
CA VAL A 296 0.45 -9.03 1.81
C VAL A 296 -0.03 -10.04 0.76
N PHE A 297 0.90 -10.73 0.09
CA PHE A 297 0.57 -11.53 -1.09
C PHE A 297 0.47 -13.03 -0.81
N ASP A 298 -0.46 -13.70 -1.48
CA ASP A 298 -0.60 -15.16 -1.47
C ASP A 298 0.38 -15.82 -2.46
N ILE A 299 0.68 -15.12 -3.57
CA ILE A 299 1.62 -15.55 -4.60
C ILE A 299 2.49 -14.40 -5.09
N VAL A 300 3.78 -14.65 -5.27
CA VAL A 300 4.69 -13.75 -6.00
C VAL A 300 5.20 -14.51 -7.22
N HIS A 301 4.96 -13.96 -8.40
CA HIS A 301 5.45 -14.48 -9.67
C HIS A 301 6.64 -13.63 -10.12
N ALA A 302 7.73 -14.27 -10.56
CA ALA A 302 8.90 -13.62 -11.13
C ALA A 302 9.23 -14.28 -12.46
N GLY A 303 9.04 -13.54 -13.55
CA GLY A 303 9.27 -14.02 -14.91
C GLY A 303 10.53 -13.45 -15.57
N ASP A 304 10.81 -13.95 -16.77
CA ASP A 304 11.91 -13.57 -17.68
C ASP A 304 12.04 -12.05 -17.96
N GLY A 305 10.98 -11.26 -17.72
CA GLY A 305 10.92 -9.84 -18.05
C GLY A 305 11.65 -8.88 -17.10
N PHE A 306 12.28 -9.36 -16.02
CA PHE A 306 12.96 -8.46 -15.07
C PHE A 306 14.42 -8.16 -15.46
N GLY A 307 14.92 -8.63 -16.62
CA GLY A 307 16.31 -8.35 -17.01
C GLY A 307 17.34 -8.89 -16.00
N ILE A 308 16.93 -9.83 -15.14
CA ILE A 308 17.78 -10.47 -14.10
C ILE A 308 18.88 -11.32 -14.76
N GLY A 309 18.71 -11.65 -16.04
CA GLY A 309 19.58 -12.55 -16.76
C GLY A 309 20.69 -11.92 -17.59
N ASP A 310 20.70 -10.59 -17.77
CA ASP A 310 21.75 -9.92 -18.54
C ASP A 310 22.73 -9.17 -17.62
N ASP A 311 24.01 -9.33 -17.94
CA ASP A 311 25.24 -8.93 -17.26
C ASP A 311 25.17 -8.57 -15.75
N ALA A 312 25.72 -9.45 -14.92
CA ALA A 312 26.01 -9.22 -13.50
C ALA A 312 24.82 -8.74 -12.64
N LEU A 313 23.87 -9.64 -12.36
CA LEU A 313 23.18 -9.54 -11.08
C LEU A 313 24.23 -9.68 -9.97
N GLU A 314 24.70 -8.54 -9.48
CA GLU A 314 25.54 -8.48 -8.31
C GLU A 314 24.84 -9.29 -7.21
N LYS A 315 25.57 -10.21 -6.56
CA LYS A 315 25.02 -11.10 -5.53
C LYS A 315 24.13 -10.36 -4.52
N SER A 316 24.52 -9.13 -4.19
CA SER A 316 23.76 -8.20 -3.34
C SER A 316 22.33 -7.93 -3.84
N LYS A 317 22.14 -7.68 -5.14
CA LYS A 317 20.81 -7.42 -5.73
C LYS A 317 19.88 -8.63 -5.63
N LEU A 318 20.40 -9.84 -5.84
CA LEU A 318 19.61 -11.07 -5.67
C LEU A 318 19.15 -11.24 -4.23
N GLU A 319 20.06 -10.99 -3.29
CA GLU A 319 19.79 -11.08 -1.85
C GLU A 319 18.71 -10.08 -1.43
N PHE A 320 18.81 -8.82 -1.88
CA PHE A 320 17.79 -7.79 -1.63
C PHE A 320 16.44 -8.17 -2.22
N LEU A 321 16.41 -8.64 -3.48
CA LEU A 321 15.18 -9.08 -4.12
C LEU A 321 14.55 -10.25 -3.35
N MET A 322 15.33 -11.28 -3.02
CA MET A 322 14.85 -12.45 -2.27
C MET A 322 14.33 -12.06 -0.89
N PHE A 323 15.03 -11.17 -0.17
CA PHE A 323 14.58 -10.66 1.12
C PHE A 323 13.25 -9.91 1.00
N ASP A 324 13.10 -9.08 -0.03
CA ASP A 324 11.91 -8.26 -0.19
C ASP A 324 10.71 -9.07 -0.69
N VAL A 325 10.93 -10.04 -1.58
CA VAL A 325 9.94 -11.05 -1.97
C VAL A 325 9.49 -11.84 -0.74
N ASP A 326 10.43 -12.33 0.06
CA ASP A 326 10.11 -13.08 1.27
C ASP A 326 9.31 -12.23 2.25
N ARG A 327 9.64 -10.95 2.40
CA ARG A 327 8.91 -10.03 3.26
C ARG A 327 7.46 -9.84 2.83
N ILE A 328 7.19 -9.57 1.56
CA ILE A 328 5.83 -9.27 1.07
C ILE A 328 4.96 -10.53 0.92
N LEU A 329 5.58 -11.70 0.76
CA LEU A 329 4.89 -12.97 0.65
C LEU A 329 4.44 -13.46 2.04
N ARG A 330 3.18 -13.85 2.19
CA ARG A 330 2.68 -14.34 3.49
C ARG A 330 3.20 -15.75 3.81
N PRO A 331 3.24 -16.18 5.08
CA PRO A 331 3.57 -17.55 5.44
C PRO A 331 2.65 -18.55 4.74
N GLY A 332 3.24 -19.61 4.17
CA GLY A 332 2.51 -20.58 3.35
C GLY A 332 2.15 -20.12 1.93
N GLY A 333 2.44 -18.86 1.57
CA GLY A 333 2.31 -18.34 0.21
C GLY A 333 3.32 -18.95 -0.76
N LEU A 334 3.08 -18.78 -2.06
CA LEU A 334 3.89 -19.36 -3.13
C LEU A 334 4.78 -18.31 -3.82
N LEU A 335 6.05 -18.65 -4.02
CA LEU A 335 6.95 -17.96 -4.93
C LEU A 335 7.07 -18.80 -6.21
N TRP A 336 6.65 -18.23 -7.34
CA TRP A 336 6.73 -18.83 -8.66
C TRP A 336 7.85 -18.15 -9.46
N LEU A 337 8.94 -18.87 -9.67
CA LEU A 337 9.99 -18.51 -10.62
C LEU A 337 9.62 -19.12 -11.99
N ASP A 338 9.26 -18.30 -12.96
CA ASP A 338 8.86 -18.71 -14.32
C ASP A 338 10.00 -18.47 -15.31
N ASN A 339 10.60 -19.55 -15.81
CA ASN A 339 11.69 -19.50 -16.80
C ASN A 339 12.76 -18.46 -16.41
N PHE A 340 13.25 -18.54 -15.17
CA PHE A 340 14.27 -17.64 -14.65
C PHE A 340 15.63 -17.95 -15.27
N LEU A 341 16.22 -16.99 -16.00
CA LEU A 341 17.50 -17.16 -16.69
C LEU A 341 18.66 -17.31 -15.69
N CYS A 342 19.37 -18.41 -15.77
CA CYS A 342 20.59 -18.71 -15.02
C CYS A 342 21.78 -18.72 -16.00
N SER A 343 22.21 -17.53 -16.43
CA SER A 343 23.34 -17.37 -17.36
C SER A 343 24.69 -17.81 -16.77
N ASN A 344 24.87 -17.69 -15.44
CA ASN A 344 26.08 -18.10 -14.74
C ASN A 344 25.77 -19.18 -13.69
N GLU A 345 26.62 -20.21 -13.64
CA GLU A 345 26.63 -21.25 -12.60
C GLU A 345 26.70 -20.67 -11.17
N GLU A 346 27.40 -19.56 -10.98
CA GLU A 346 27.47 -18.87 -9.69
C GLU A 346 26.11 -18.32 -9.25
N ASN A 347 25.38 -17.65 -10.15
CA ASN A 347 24.05 -17.10 -9.87
C ASN A 347 23.07 -18.21 -9.51
N ARG A 348 23.15 -19.35 -10.20
CA ARG A 348 22.34 -20.54 -9.91
C ARG A 348 22.63 -21.08 -8.50
N ARG A 349 23.90 -21.16 -8.10
CA ARG A 349 24.31 -21.60 -6.75
C ARG A 349 23.84 -20.60 -5.69
N ASN A 350 24.02 -19.30 -5.93
CA ASN A 350 23.59 -18.24 -5.01
C ASN A 350 22.07 -18.28 -4.81
N LEU A 351 21.28 -18.39 -5.88
CA LEU A 351 19.82 -18.53 -5.79
C LEU A 351 19.42 -19.77 -5.01
N THR A 352 20.03 -20.92 -5.31
CA THR A 352 19.75 -22.19 -4.61
C THR A 352 20.08 -22.08 -3.12
N HIS A 353 21.24 -21.50 -2.79
CA HIS A 353 21.66 -21.25 -1.42
C HIS A 353 20.68 -20.34 -0.68
N LEU A 354 20.22 -19.25 -1.32
CA LEU A 354 19.22 -18.36 -0.71
C LEU A 354 17.90 -19.08 -0.45
N ILE A 355 17.39 -19.85 -1.42
CA ILE A 355 16.16 -20.64 -1.26
C ILE A 355 16.27 -21.58 -0.04
N ASP A 356 17.43 -22.21 0.14
CA ASP A 356 17.68 -23.11 1.27
C ASP A 356 17.83 -22.34 2.60
N VAL A 357 18.53 -21.20 2.62
CA VAL A 357 18.69 -20.33 3.81
C VAL A 357 17.35 -19.78 4.29
N PHE A 358 16.49 -19.32 3.37
CA PHE A 358 15.15 -18.86 3.71
C PHE A 358 14.20 -20.01 4.06
N GLY A 359 14.59 -21.27 3.86
CA GLY A 359 13.83 -22.46 4.22
C GLY A 359 12.60 -22.71 3.34
N TYR A 360 12.65 -22.29 2.07
CA TYR A 360 11.53 -22.49 1.14
C TYR A 360 11.32 -23.98 0.84
N LYS A 361 10.06 -24.43 0.95
CA LYS A 361 9.68 -25.79 0.56
C LYS A 361 9.51 -25.85 -0.95
N LYS A 362 10.23 -26.77 -1.61
CA LYS A 362 10.18 -26.97 -3.06
C LYS A 362 8.99 -27.86 -3.43
N HIS A 363 7.99 -27.32 -4.13
CA HIS A 363 6.85 -28.10 -4.66
C HIS A 363 7.11 -28.61 -6.08
N LYS A 364 7.63 -27.71 -6.93
CA LYS A 364 8.07 -28.04 -8.30
C LYS A 364 9.41 -27.40 -8.55
N TRP A 365 10.29 -28.12 -9.27
CA TRP A 365 11.61 -27.66 -9.65
C TRP A 365 12.00 -28.30 -10.97
N VAL A 366 12.18 -27.50 -12.01
CA VAL A 366 12.60 -27.96 -13.33
C VAL A 366 13.69 -27.02 -13.84
N VAL A 367 14.80 -27.61 -14.27
CA VAL A 367 15.86 -26.91 -14.99
C VAL A 367 15.79 -27.37 -16.43
N GLY A 368 15.75 -26.42 -17.36
CA GLY A 368 15.75 -26.73 -18.79
C GLY A 368 16.63 -25.77 -19.57
N GLU A 369 17.06 -26.21 -20.73
CA GLU A 369 17.95 -25.45 -21.60
C GLU A 369 17.17 -24.95 -22.82
N LYS A 370 17.45 -23.73 -23.25
CA LYS A 370 16.85 -23.13 -24.44
C LYS A 370 17.94 -22.49 -25.28
N VAL A 371 17.90 -22.74 -26.58
CA VAL A 371 18.84 -22.13 -27.53
C VAL A 371 18.48 -20.67 -27.72
N ASN A 372 19.43 -19.77 -27.47
CA ASN A 372 19.27 -18.34 -27.67
C ASN A 372 19.52 -17.94 -29.14
N GLY A 373 19.24 -16.68 -29.48
CA GLY A 373 19.42 -16.17 -30.84
C GLY A 373 20.86 -16.25 -31.39
N SER A 374 21.85 -16.44 -30.51
CA SER A 374 23.27 -16.63 -30.87
C SER A 374 23.67 -18.11 -31.06
N GLY A 375 22.73 -19.04 -30.90
CA GLY A 375 22.98 -20.49 -31.01
C GLY A 375 23.61 -21.12 -29.76
N LYS A 376 23.75 -20.39 -28.66
CA LYS A 376 24.22 -20.91 -27.36
C LYS A 376 23.03 -21.41 -26.54
N PHE A 377 23.27 -22.39 -25.68
CA PHE A 377 22.28 -22.88 -24.73
C PHE A 377 22.29 -22.01 -23.48
N ASP A 378 21.15 -21.39 -23.19
CA ASP A 378 20.90 -20.70 -21.94
C ASP A 378 20.11 -21.62 -21.01
N VAL A 379 20.51 -21.66 -19.74
CA VAL A 379 19.89 -22.50 -18.71
C VAL A 379 18.80 -21.70 -18.00
N TYR A 380 17.63 -22.28 -17.88
CA TYR A 380 16.47 -21.66 -17.22
C TYR A 380 15.98 -22.54 -16.07
N LEU A 381 15.67 -21.88 -14.94
CA LEU A 381 15.05 -22.50 -13.78
C LEU A 381 13.57 -22.12 -13.71
N SER A 382 12.70 -23.11 -13.58
CA SER A 382 11.30 -22.91 -13.22
C SER A 382 11.00 -23.63 -11.92
N ALA A 383 10.50 -22.90 -10.92
CA ALA A 383 10.26 -23.45 -9.60
C ALA A 383 8.99 -22.87 -8.95
N ILE A 384 8.28 -23.72 -8.19
CA ILE A 384 7.23 -23.32 -7.26
C ILE A 384 7.72 -23.62 -5.86
N LEU A 385 7.87 -22.57 -5.07
CA LEU A 385 8.43 -22.57 -3.73
C LEU A 385 7.37 -22.11 -2.75
N GLN A 386 7.26 -22.73 -1.58
CA GLN A 386 6.33 -22.30 -0.54
C GLN A 386 7.11 -21.72 0.64
N LYS A 387 6.73 -20.50 1.05
CA LYS A 387 7.33 -19.82 2.21
C LYS A 387 7.02 -20.62 3.49
N PRO A 388 8.03 -20.96 4.31
CA PRO A 388 7.80 -21.68 5.55
C PRO A 388 7.06 -20.82 6.58
N ILE A 389 6.39 -21.48 7.52
CA ILE A 389 5.86 -20.82 8.72
C ILE A 389 7.04 -20.74 9.70
N ARG A 390 7.59 -19.54 9.90
CA ARG A 390 8.65 -19.28 10.88
C ARG A 390 8.00 -18.94 12.23
N ALA A 391 8.51 -19.54 13.29
CA ALA A 391 8.00 -19.44 14.66
C ALA A 391 8.36 -18.09 15.31
#